data_AF-A0AA88PUF4-F1
#
_entry.id   AF-A0AA88PUF4-F1
#
_cell.length_a   1.000
_cell.length_b   1.000
_cell.length_c   1.000
_cell.angle_alpha   90.00
_cell.angle_beta   90.00
_cell.angle_gamma   90.00
#
_symmetry.space_group_name_H-M   'P 1'
#
loop_
_entity.id
_entity.type
_entity.pdbx_description
1 polymer ?
#
loop_
_entity_poly.entity_id
_entity_poly.type
_entity_poly.pdbx_seq_one_letter_code
_entity_poly.pdbx_strand_id
1 'polypeptide(L)'
;MVSCITDCIEKPIRLCFESVGKFVGLHPWWFVILPLALSTGLGGGLYFLNDLKSNDIVEQFTPKNGRAKVEKRYFQETFPQIDSQFSIIRLNTDGVFASLIFSSQTNILSVAALEEIIRIDGEVRGITAIHDAQQFVFSDICATVNGTCSSNMMLDALNYNASNFHFVSITYPEYCYSELNCIHMGNIIRIGIDDMFIMISSWQRTNIQDPVPKRMADTYREAAVSITITTLTDVLAFYLSYGNPFGSVQSFCLYAGTAILFCYFYNITFFGACLALNGRREGANRHWLTCMKVPEEVPPGRSKVYTLCCVGGSYDHNTGTEEEHPMTLFFRNCSEFNREDRIELTTGDSRELPMSTVGLPSSVYIL
;
A
#
# COMPACT_ATOMS: atom_id res chain seq x y z
N MET A 1 16.05 46.27 -15.20
CA MET A 1 16.49 44.87 -15.07
C MET A 1 15.45 44.04 -15.81
N VAL A 2 15.74 43.58 -17.03
CA VAL A 2 14.83 42.73 -17.80
C VAL A 2 14.87 41.36 -17.15
N SER A 3 13.83 41.02 -16.41
CA SER A 3 13.66 39.67 -15.89
C SER A 3 13.49 38.76 -17.11
N CYS A 4 14.42 37.84 -17.36
CA CYS A 4 14.20 36.77 -18.31
C CYS A 4 13.02 35.94 -17.78
N ILE A 5 11.83 36.20 -18.31
CA ILE A 5 10.62 35.45 -18.00
C ILE A 5 10.86 34.04 -18.58
N THR A 6 10.69 33.01 -17.77
CA THR A 6 10.77 31.58 -18.12
C THR A 6 9.66 31.13 -19.10
N ASP A 7 9.22 32.00 -20.01
CA ASP A 7 8.13 31.78 -20.96
C ASP A 7 8.51 30.81 -22.09
N CYS A 8 9.80 30.57 -22.33
CA CYS A 8 10.25 29.72 -23.43
C CYS A 8 9.84 28.25 -23.28
N ILE A 9 9.69 27.76 -22.05
CA ILE A 9 9.31 26.37 -21.74
C ILE A 9 7.84 26.27 -21.38
N GLU A 10 7.32 27.21 -20.59
CA GLU A 10 5.94 27.18 -20.13
C GLU A 10 4.94 27.34 -21.29
N LYS A 11 5.20 28.29 -22.20
CA LYS A 11 4.30 28.62 -23.30
C LYS A 11 4.02 27.44 -24.26
N PRO A 12 5.03 26.69 -24.77
CA PRO A 12 4.76 25.54 -25.63
C PRO A 12 4.05 24.40 -24.88
N ILE A 13 4.36 24.19 -23.60
CA ILE A 13 3.69 23.17 -22.77
C ILE A 13 2.22 23.50 -22.59
N ARG A 14 1.91 24.76 -22.27
CA ARG A 14 0.53 25.24 -22.13
C ARG A 14 -0.27 25.09 -23.42
N LEU A 15 0.30 25.43 -24.56
CA LEU A 15 -0.34 25.26 -25.88
C LEU A 15 -0.57 23.77 -26.22
N CYS A 16 0.35 22.89 -25.82
CA CYS A 16 0.18 21.45 -25.98
C CYS A 16 -1.03 20.95 -25.19
N PHE A 17 -1.09 21.28 -23.89
CA PHE A 17 -2.22 20.88 -23.04
C PHE A 17 -3.54 21.52 -23.44
N GLU A 18 -3.53 22.74 -23.96
CA GLU A 18 -4.70 23.40 -24.54
C GLU A 18 -5.27 22.59 -25.72
N SER A 19 -4.38 22.14 -26.63
CA SER A 19 -4.77 21.29 -27.76
C SER A 19 -5.33 19.94 -27.30
N VAL A 20 -4.69 19.31 -26.30
CA VAL A 20 -5.17 18.06 -25.68
C VAL A 20 -6.54 18.24 -25.06
N GLY A 21 -6.75 19.31 -24.27
CA GLY A 21 -8.03 19.60 -23.63
C GLY A 21 -9.14 19.83 -24.65
N LYS A 22 -8.85 20.55 -25.74
CA LYS A 22 -9.79 20.74 -26.85
C LYS A 22 -10.17 19.43 -27.51
N PHE A 23 -9.20 18.53 -27.73
CA PHE A 23 -9.44 17.22 -28.33
C PHE A 23 -10.31 16.31 -27.44
N VAL A 24 -10.00 16.25 -26.14
CA VAL A 24 -10.80 15.52 -25.14
C VAL A 24 -12.23 16.09 -25.08
N GLY A 25 -12.37 17.42 -25.11
CA GLY A 25 -13.66 18.11 -25.12
C GLY A 25 -14.51 17.84 -26.36
N LEU A 26 -13.90 17.54 -27.52
CA LEU A 26 -14.62 17.18 -28.76
C LEU A 26 -15.10 15.72 -28.76
N HIS A 27 -14.28 14.79 -28.27
CA HIS A 27 -14.52 13.35 -28.36
C HIS A 27 -14.55 12.62 -27.00
N PRO A 28 -15.41 13.01 -26.04
CA PRO A 28 -15.33 12.49 -24.68
C PRO A 28 -15.65 10.99 -24.55
N TRP A 29 -16.56 10.44 -25.35
CA TRP A 29 -16.97 9.02 -25.23
C TRP A 29 -15.83 8.03 -25.47
N TRP A 30 -14.93 8.32 -26.40
CA TRP A 30 -13.75 7.48 -26.66
C TRP A 30 -12.80 7.44 -25.44
N PHE A 31 -12.63 8.58 -24.78
CA PHE A 31 -11.80 8.72 -23.58
C PHE A 31 -12.44 8.19 -22.30
N VAL A 32 -13.72 7.83 -22.32
CA VAL A 32 -14.37 7.07 -21.23
C VAL A 32 -14.23 5.57 -21.46
N ILE A 33 -14.55 5.10 -22.67
CA ILE A 33 -14.59 3.67 -22.98
C ILE A 33 -13.19 3.04 -22.97
N LEU A 34 -12.20 3.72 -23.55
CA LEU A 34 -10.86 3.16 -23.72
C LEU A 34 -10.13 2.91 -22.37
N PRO A 35 -10.09 3.86 -21.42
CA PRO A 35 -9.53 3.61 -20.09
C PRO A 35 -10.28 2.53 -19.31
N LEU A 36 -11.62 2.45 -19.43
CA LEU A 36 -12.40 1.40 -18.79
C LEU A 36 -12.04 0.02 -19.35
N ALA A 37 -11.94 -0.12 -20.67
CA ALA A 37 -11.52 -1.35 -21.32
C ALA A 37 -10.09 -1.74 -20.89
N LEU A 38 -9.17 -0.78 -20.86
CA LEU A 38 -7.80 -0.99 -20.38
C LEU A 38 -7.78 -1.48 -18.93
N SER A 39 -8.54 -0.85 -18.03
CA SER A 39 -8.67 -1.28 -16.63
C SER A 39 -9.23 -2.68 -16.50
N THR A 40 -10.25 -3.05 -17.28
CA THR A 40 -10.78 -4.41 -17.24
C THR A 40 -9.76 -5.44 -17.73
N GLY A 41 -8.98 -5.11 -18.77
CA GLY A 41 -7.92 -5.97 -19.29
C GLY A 41 -6.78 -6.15 -18.28
N LEU A 42 -6.29 -5.06 -17.69
CA LEU A 42 -5.24 -5.10 -16.67
C LEU A 42 -5.73 -5.76 -15.37
N GLY A 43 -7.00 -5.55 -15.00
CA GLY A 43 -7.62 -6.19 -13.84
C GLY A 43 -7.68 -7.71 -13.95
N GLY A 44 -7.78 -8.26 -15.17
CA GLY A 44 -7.67 -9.70 -15.41
C GLY A 44 -6.33 -10.30 -14.97
N GLY A 45 -5.25 -9.50 -14.96
CA GLY A 45 -3.94 -9.91 -14.47
C GLY A 45 -3.90 -10.26 -12.98
N LEU A 46 -4.86 -9.75 -12.19
CA LEU A 46 -4.97 -10.08 -10.75
C LEU A 46 -5.30 -11.55 -10.50
N TYR A 47 -5.77 -12.29 -11.51
CA TYR A 47 -5.96 -13.74 -11.40
C TYR A 47 -4.65 -14.49 -11.11
N PHE A 48 -3.53 -14.02 -11.66
CA PHE A 48 -2.20 -14.65 -11.51
C PHE A 48 -1.45 -14.23 -10.23
N LEU A 49 -2.10 -13.48 -9.34
CA LEU A 49 -1.45 -12.90 -8.16
C LEU A 49 -0.99 -13.97 -7.16
N ASN A 50 -1.70 -15.10 -7.07
CA ASN A 50 -1.33 -16.20 -6.18
C ASN A 50 -0.02 -16.90 -6.61
N ASP A 51 0.23 -16.99 -7.92
CA ASP A 51 1.42 -17.66 -8.47
C ASP A 51 2.67 -16.75 -8.40
N LEU A 52 2.47 -15.44 -8.25
CA LEU A 52 3.54 -14.44 -8.22
C LEU A 52 3.93 -13.98 -6.80
N LYS A 53 3.28 -14.54 -5.77
CA LYS A 53 3.55 -14.16 -4.37
C LYS A 53 4.84 -14.82 -3.86
N SER A 54 5.88 -14.04 -3.62
CA SER A 54 7.04 -14.49 -2.85
C SER A 54 6.73 -14.46 -1.35
N ASN A 55 6.73 -15.62 -0.70
CA ASN A 55 6.54 -15.73 0.76
C ASN A 55 7.86 -15.72 1.54
N ASP A 56 9.01 -15.58 0.87
CA ASP A 56 10.32 -15.54 1.52
C ASP A 56 10.57 -14.14 2.12
N ILE A 57 10.37 -14.04 3.44
CA ILE A 57 10.62 -12.83 4.22
C ILE A 57 12.09 -12.39 4.15
N VAL A 58 13.04 -13.33 4.08
CA VAL A 58 14.46 -13.03 4.06
C VAL A 58 14.80 -12.38 2.72
N GLU A 59 14.30 -12.90 1.60
CA GLU A 59 14.50 -12.27 0.31
C GLU A 59 13.92 -10.85 0.24
N GLN A 60 12.79 -10.62 0.88
CA GLN A 60 12.06 -9.36 0.80
C GLN A 60 12.66 -8.25 1.67
N PHE A 61 13.11 -8.59 2.89
CA PHE A 61 13.59 -7.63 3.88
C PHE A 61 15.11 -7.54 4.02
N THR A 62 15.87 -8.39 3.35
CA THR A 62 17.34 -8.30 3.35
C THR A 62 17.90 -7.91 1.98
N PRO A 63 19.02 -7.17 1.92
CA PRO A 63 19.61 -6.73 0.65
C PRO A 63 19.86 -7.91 -0.31
N LYS A 64 19.48 -7.78 -1.59
CA LYS A 64 19.70 -8.83 -2.61
C LYS A 64 21.16 -9.24 -2.74
N ASN A 65 22.09 -8.28 -2.66
CA ASN A 65 23.54 -8.49 -2.74
C ASN A 65 24.23 -8.30 -1.37
N GLY A 66 23.54 -8.60 -0.27
CA GLY A 66 24.13 -8.49 1.07
C GLY A 66 25.28 -9.49 1.26
N ARG A 67 26.37 -9.04 1.89
CA ARG A 67 27.52 -9.90 2.25
C ARG A 67 27.10 -11.16 3.01
N ALA A 68 26.12 -11.02 3.91
CA ALA A 68 25.53 -12.14 4.65
C ALA A 68 24.90 -13.22 3.74
N LYS A 69 24.30 -12.85 2.61
CA LYS A 69 23.75 -13.83 1.64
C LYS A 69 24.85 -14.57 0.88
N VAL A 70 25.93 -13.87 0.54
CA VAL A 70 27.10 -14.47 -0.11
C VAL A 70 27.78 -15.47 0.83
N GLU A 71 28.00 -15.07 2.09
CA GLU A 71 28.55 -15.95 3.12
C GLU A 71 27.61 -17.13 3.40
N LYS A 72 26.30 -16.90 3.49
CA LYS A 72 25.29 -17.98 3.63
C LYS A 72 25.36 -18.97 2.47
N ARG A 73 25.43 -18.49 1.22
CA ARG A 73 25.57 -19.37 0.05
C ARG A 73 26.86 -20.19 0.11
N TYR A 74 27.98 -19.55 0.48
CA TYR A 74 29.26 -20.25 0.67
C TYR A 74 29.17 -21.33 1.74
N PHE A 75 28.55 -21.06 2.89
CA PHE A 75 28.32 -22.05 3.94
C PHE A 75 27.42 -23.20 3.47
N GLN A 76 26.37 -22.92 2.71
CA GLN A 76 25.46 -23.95 2.15
C GLN A 76 26.16 -24.84 1.11
N GLU A 77 27.01 -24.26 0.26
CA GLU A 77 27.79 -25.02 -0.73
C GLU A 77 28.93 -25.83 -0.09
N THR A 78 29.59 -25.28 0.93
CA THR A 78 30.72 -25.94 1.62
C THR A 78 30.25 -27.02 2.60
N PHE A 79 29.13 -26.77 3.28
CA PHE A 79 28.54 -27.66 4.28
C PHE A 79 27.08 -27.97 3.92
N PRO A 80 26.84 -28.80 2.89
CA PRO A 80 25.50 -29.20 2.53
C PRO A 80 24.84 -29.93 3.71
N GLN A 81 23.58 -29.58 3.99
CA GLN A 81 22.81 -30.31 4.98
C GLN A 81 22.46 -31.68 4.43
N ILE A 82 22.80 -32.72 5.20
CA ILE A 82 22.44 -34.10 4.91
C ILE A 82 21.52 -34.52 6.05
N ASP A 83 20.28 -34.89 5.74
CA ASP A 83 19.24 -35.22 6.73
C ASP A 83 19.60 -36.43 7.63
N SER A 84 20.61 -37.21 7.23
CA SER A 84 21.17 -38.34 7.98
C SER A 84 22.21 -37.95 9.04
N GLN A 85 22.69 -36.70 9.03
CA GLN A 85 23.64 -36.15 10.00
C GLN A 85 23.12 -34.81 10.53
N PHE A 86 21.87 -34.84 10.99
CA PHE A 86 21.20 -33.64 11.49
C PHE A 86 21.93 -33.05 12.70
N SER A 87 22.06 -31.73 12.73
CA SER A 87 22.56 -31.02 13.90
C SER A 87 21.92 -29.64 13.95
N ILE A 88 21.25 -29.33 15.06
CA ILE A 88 20.60 -28.04 15.27
C ILE A 88 21.58 -26.87 15.20
N ILE A 89 22.84 -27.09 15.59
CA ILE A 89 23.92 -26.08 15.57
C ILE A 89 24.41 -25.79 14.14
N ARG A 90 24.05 -26.64 13.17
CA ARG A 90 24.47 -26.52 11.76
C ARG A 90 23.31 -26.07 10.85
N LEU A 91 22.15 -25.70 11.41
CA LEU A 91 21.00 -25.19 10.65
C LEU A 91 21.32 -23.83 10.04
N ASN A 92 21.30 -23.75 8.71
CA ASN A 92 21.53 -22.52 7.95
C ASN A 92 20.22 -21.89 7.43
N THR A 93 19.10 -22.58 7.63
CA THR A 93 17.75 -22.19 7.24
C THR A 93 16.80 -22.52 8.38
N ASP A 94 15.73 -21.76 8.53
CA ASP A 94 14.73 -22.02 9.57
C ASP A 94 14.12 -23.42 9.43
N GLY A 95 14.07 -23.98 8.22
CA GLY A 95 13.53 -25.34 7.99
C GLY A 95 12.02 -25.39 8.18
N VAL A 96 11.42 -26.56 7.98
CA VAL A 96 10.01 -26.80 8.29
C VAL A 96 9.96 -27.46 9.66
N PHE A 97 9.71 -26.67 10.70
CA PHE A 97 9.56 -27.17 12.07
C PHE A 97 8.26 -26.67 12.68
N ALA A 98 7.71 -27.46 13.59
CA ALA A 98 6.65 -27.03 14.48
C ALA A 98 7.26 -26.84 15.87
N SER A 99 7.03 -25.68 16.48
CA SER A 99 7.40 -25.42 17.87
C SER A 99 6.14 -25.45 18.72
N LEU A 100 6.17 -26.25 19.79
CA LEU A 100 5.12 -26.31 20.81
C LEU A 100 5.62 -25.55 22.03
N ILE A 101 4.93 -24.45 22.37
CA ILE A 101 5.27 -23.62 23.52
C ILE A 101 4.34 -24.00 24.67
N PHE A 102 4.90 -24.58 25.72
CA PHE A 102 4.16 -24.88 26.94
C PHE A 102 4.27 -23.72 27.92
N SER A 103 3.13 -23.13 28.27
CA SER A 103 3.04 -22.02 29.21
C SER A 103 2.19 -22.42 30.42
N SER A 104 2.66 -22.08 31.61
CA SER A 104 1.95 -22.29 32.87
C SER A 104 1.97 -21.00 33.68
N GLN A 105 0.88 -20.70 34.38
CA GLN A 105 0.79 -19.52 35.26
C GLN A 105 1.67 -19.63 36.51
N THR A 106 2.19 -20.83 36.81
CA THR A 106 3.00 -21.09 38.01
C THR A 106 4.42 -21.48 37.63
N ASN A 107 4.76 -22.77 37.66
CA ASN A 107 6.07 -23.29 37.34
C ASN A 107 5.93 -24.41 36.31
N ILE A 108 6.48 -24.18 35.12
CA ILE A 108 6.50 -25.16 34.01
C ILE A 108 7.40 -26.36 34.32
N LEU A 109 8.33 -26.22 35.27
CA LEU A 109 9.24 -27.28 35.72
C LEU A 109 8.67 -28.09 36.90
N SER A 110 7.36 -28.03 37.12
CA SER A 110 6.70 -28.92 38.08
C SER A 110 6.52 -30.33 37.50
N VAL A 111 6.52 -31.35 38.37
CA VAL A 111 6.35 -32.76 37.96
C VAL A 111 5.07 -32.94 37.13
N ALA A 112 3.97 -32.33 37.55
CA ALA A 112 2.69 -32.40 36.84
C ALA A 112 2.75 -31.78 35.43
N ALA A 113 3.43 -30.65 35.28
CA ALA A 113 3.61 -30.02 33.98
C ALA A 113 4.55 -30.84 33.07
N LEU A 114 5.62 -31.40 33.61
CA LEU A 114 6.55 -32.25 32.86
C LEU A 114 5.91 -33.57 32.41
N GLU A 115 5.05 -34.19 33.22
CA GLU A 115 4.27 -35.36 32.81
C GLU A 115 3.35 -35.05 31.63
N GLU A 116 2.72 -33.87 31.65
CA GLU A 116 1.87 -33.43 30.54
C GLU A 116 2.68 -33.16 29.27
N ILE A 117 3.86 -32.55 29.38
CA ILE A 117 4.77 -32.33 28.24
C ILE A 117 5.22 -33.66 27.64
N ILE A 118 5.61 -34.63 28.48
CA ILE A 118 6.01 -35.98 28.03
C ILE A 118 4.84 -36.68 27.34
N ARG A 119 3.62 -36.54 27.85
CA ARG A 119 2.41 -37.09 27.23
C ARG A 119 2.18 -36.50 25.83
N ILE A 120 2.30 -35.19 25.69
CA ILE A 120 2.09 -34.49 24.41
C ILE A 120 3.20 -34.85 23.40
N ASP A 121 4.47 -34.98 23.82
CA ASP A 121 5.55 -35.50 22.95
C ASP A 121 5.23 -36.90 22.42
N GLY A 122 4.68 -37.77 23.27
CA GLY A 122 4.21 -39.10 22.88
C GLY A 122 3.08 -39.06 21.83
N GLU A 123 2.11 -38.17 22.00
CA GLU A 123 1.04 -37.95 21.02
C GLU A 123 1.58 -37.42 19.69
N VAL A 124 2.53 -36.46 19.72
CA VAL A 124 3.16 -35.89 18.51
C VAL A 124 3.93 -36.96 17.73
N ARG A 125 4.71 -37.81 18.41
CA ARG A 125 5.40 -38.94 17.77
C ARG A 125 4.45 -39.99 17.20
N GLY A 126 3.23 -40.06 17.72
CA GLY A 126 2.15 -40.93 17.24
C GLY A 126 1.34 -40.35 16.09
N ILE A 127 1.59 -39.10 15.66
CA ILE A 127 0.88 -38.50 14.52
C ILE A 127 1.23 -39.27 13.25
N THR A 128 0.19 -39.54 12.45
CA THR A 128 0.34 -40.15 11.13
C THR A 128 -0.21 -39.20 10.07
N ALA A 129 0.55 -39.03 8.99
CA ALA A 129 0.19 -38.21 7.85
C ALA A 129 0.02 -39.09 6.61
N ILE A 130 -0.98 -38.79 5.78
CA ILE A 130 -1.21 -39.53 4.53
C ILE A 130 -0.83 -38.61 3.37
N HIS A 131 0.13 -39.03 2.56
CA HIS A 131 0.52 -38.34 1.32
C HIS A 131 0.70 -39.38 0.21
N ASP A 132 0.11 -39.14 -0.97
CA ASP A 132 0.16 -40.03 -2.14
C ASP A 132 -0.18 -41.51 -1.83
N ALA A 133 -1.23 -41.72 -1.03
CA ALA A 133 -1.72 -43.04 -0.58
C ALA A 133 -0.74 -43.86 0.29
N GLN A 134 0.35 -43.23 0.77
CA GLN A 134 1.27 -43.79 1.76
C GLN A 134 1.07 -43.10 3.11
N GLN A 135 1.06 -43.90 4.19
CA GLN A 135 0.98 -43.40 5.55
C GLN A 135 2.41 -43.23 6.08
N PHE A 136 2.71 -42.04 6.57
CA PHE A 136 3.98 -41.68 7.19
C PHE A 136 3.78 -41.47 8.68
N VAL A 137 4.71 -41.99 9.49
CA VAL A 137 4.78 -41.76 10.93
C VAL A 137 5.89 -40.75 11.20
N PHE A 138 5.88 -40.10 12.36
CA PHE A 138 6.95 -39.16 12.76
C PHE A 138 8.37 -39.74 12.59
N SER A 139 8.57 -41.03 12.87
CA SER A 139 9.85 -41.72 12.70
C SER A 139 10.37 -41.76 11.26
N ASP A 140 9.48 -41.63 10.28
CA ASP A 140 9.83 -41.71 8.85
C ASP A 140 10.23 -40.34 8.29
N ILE A 141 9.84 -39.25 8.97
CA ILE A 141 10.04 -37.86 8.53
C ILE A 141 11.10 -37.15 9.38
N CYS A 142 11.36 -37.63 10.60
CA CYS A 142 12.29 -37.00 11.54
C CYS A 142 13.70 -36.88 10.95
N ALA A 143 14.41 -35.82 11.33
CA ALA A 143 15.82 -35.69 11.01
C ALA A 143 16.63 -36.68 11.87
N THR A 144 17.59 -37.39 11.26
CA THR A 144 18.31 -38.48 11.93
C THR A 144 19.77 -38.14 12.19
N VAL A 145 20.30 -38.69 13.28
CA VAL A 145 21.71 -38.65 13.64
C VAL A 145 22.15 -40.09 13.84
N ASN A 146 23.03 -40.60 12.96
CA ASN A 146 23.48 -42.00 12.99
C ASN A 146 22.32 -43.02 12.97
N GLY A 147 21.20 -42.70 12.31
CA GLY A 147 20.06 -43.60 12.16
C GLY A 147 19.00 -43.53 13.27
N THR A 148 19.17 -42.66 14.28
CA THR A 148 18.12 -42.38 15.30
C THR A 148 17.57 -40.97 15.12
N CYS A 149 16.25 -40.78 15.29
CA CYS A 149 15.64 -39.45 15.28
C CYS A 149 16.30 -38.54 16.33
N SER A 150 16.57 -37.29 15.97
CA SER A 150 16.98 -36.28 16.94
C SER A 150 15.87 -36.04 17.95
N SER A 151 16.13 -36.35 19.21
CA SER A 151 15.22 -36.15 20.35
C SER A 151 15.39 -34.77 20.98
N ASN A 152 14.43 -34.38 21.81
CA ASN A 152 14.50 -33.13 22.57
C ASN A 152 15.49 -33.26 23.73
N MET A 153 16.50 -32.37 23.77
CA MET A 153 17.58 -32.42 24.75
C MET A 153 17.10 -32.25 26.21
N MET A 154 16.01 -31.52 26.45
CA MET A 154 15.42 -31.39 27.80
C MET A 154 14.77 -32.68 28.27
N LEU A 155 13.99 -33.36 27.41
CA LEU A 155 13.34 -34.62 27.75
C LEU A 155 14.37 -35.74 27.95
N ASP A 156 15.43 -35.75 27.15
CA ASP A 156 16.54 -36.69 27.31
C ASP A 156 17.31 -36.43 28.61
N ALA A 157 17.54 -35.16 28.99
CA ALA A 157 18.18 -34.81 30.27
C ALA A 157 17.37 -35.25 31.49
N LEU A 158 16.04 -35.29 31.38
CA LEU A 158 15.13 -35.84 32.39
C LEU A 158 14.96 -37.37 32.29
N ASN A 159 15.57 -38.01 31.28
CA ASN A 159 15.39 -39.41 30.93
C ASN A 159 13.91 -39.80 30.80
N TYR A 160 13.09 -38.94 30.17
CA TYR A 160 11.63 -39.06 30.04
C TYR A 160 10.91 -39.37 31.36
N ASN A 161 11.45 -38.86 32.47
CA ASN A 161 10.83 -39.03 33.78
C ASN A 161 10.77 -37.67 34.49
N ALA A 162 9.54 -37.20 34.71
CA ALA A 162 9.27 -35.93 35.38
C ALA A 162 9.87 -35.84 36.80
N SER A 163 10.15 -36.97 37.43
CA SER A 163 10.72 -37.06 38.79
C SER A 163 12.21 -36.68 38.86
N ASN A 164 12.94 -36.69 37.73
CA ASN A 164 14.38 -36.44 37.68
C ASN A 164 14.77 -34.96 37.67
N PHE A 165 13.80 -34.04 37.80
CA PHE A 165 14.02 -32.60 37.71
C PHE A 165 15.05 -32.04 38.72
N HIS A 166 15.24 -32.71 39.87
CA HIS A 166 16.22 -32.29 40.89
C HIS A 166 17.70 -32.29 40.43
N PHE A 167 18.02 -32.89 39.28
CA PHE A 167 19.40 -33.04 38.81
C PHE A 167 19.83 -32.04 37.72
N VAL A 168 18.92 -31.19 37.22
CA VAL A 168 19.22 -30.32 36.06
C VAL A 168 19.19 -28.85 36.47
N SER A 169 20.37 -28.23 36.65
CA SER A 169 20.48 -26.78 36.87
C SER A 169 20.50 -26.05 35.53
N ILE A 170 19.38 -25.46 35.14
CA ILE A 170 19.26 -24.69 33.90
C ILE A 170 19.44 -23.21 34.24
N THR A 171 20.43 -22.56 33.64
CA THR A 171 20.67 -21.11 33.77
C THR A 171 20.42 -20.48 32.39
N TYR A 172 19.39 -19.63 32.26
CA TYR A 172 18.93 -19.11 30.96
C TYR A 172 18.73 -17.57 30.97
N PRO A 173 19.11 -16.82 29.91
CA PRO A 173 18.66 -15.44 29.67
C PRO A 173 17.62 -15.30 28.53
N GLU A 174 16.62 -14.42 28.75
CA GLU A 174 15.51 -14.04 27.85
C GLU A 174 15.96 -13.23 26.61
N TYR A 175 15.29 -13.40 25.47
CA TYR A 175 15.39 -12.52 24.29
C TYR A 175 13.99 -12.20 23.75
N CYS A 176 13.74 -10.94 23.40
CA CYS A 176 12.47 -10.42 22.89
C CYS A 176 12.67 -9.85 21.49
N TYR A 177 11.71 -10.02 20.57
CA TYR A 177 11.76 -9.41 19.24
C TYR A 177 10.54 -8.51 19.01
N SER A 178 10.82 -7.24 18.79
CA SER A 178 9.97 -6.19 18.21
C SER A 178 10.08 -6.28 16.67
N GLU A 179 9.17 -5.90 15.78
CA GLU A 179 8.46 -4.64 15.60
C GLU A 179 7.59 -4.74 14.31
N LEU A 180 6.61 -3.85 14.24
CA LEU A 180 6.06 -3.15 13.06
C LEU A 180 5.79 -3.90 11.76
N ASN A 181 4.50 -3.99 11.44
CA ASN A 181 4.04 -3.78 10.06
C ASN A 181 2.72 -3.00 10.08
N CYS A 182 2.78 -1.72 9.71
CA CYS A 182 1.58 -1.00 9.28
C CYS A 182 1.99 0.19 8.38
N ILE A 183 2.06 -0.01 7.06
CA ILE A 183 2.17 1.10 6.10
C ILE A 183 1.16 0.94 4.95
N HIS A 184 0.05 1.66 5.13
CA HIS A 184 -0.60 2.62 4.23
C HIS A 184 -0.85 2.28 2.75
N MET A 185 -2.00 1.63 2.50
CA MET A 185 -2.79 1.79 1.26
C MET A 185 -3.46 3.17 1.12
N GLY A 186 -3.33 4.08 2.11
CA GLY A 186 -3.97 5.40 2.09
C GLY A 186 -3.28 6.47 1.24
N ASN A 187 -1.99 6.31 0.92
CA ASN A 187 -1.21 7.39 0.28
C ASN A 187 -1.54 7.57 -1.21
N ILE A 188 -1.89 6.50 -1.95
CA ILE A 188 -2.17 6.58 -3.39
C ILE A 188 -3.53 7.27 -3.65
N ILE A 189 -4.54 6.94 -2.84
CA ILE A 189 -5.88 7.56 -2.95
C ILE A 189 -5.79 9.07 -2.70
N ARG A 190 -4.93 9.49 -1.76
CA ARG A 190 -4.73 10.92 -1.45
C ARG A 190 -4.13 11.70 -2.61
N ILE A 191 -3.16 11.13 -3.34
CA ILE A 191 -2.51 11.81 -4.47
C ILE A 191 -3.50 12.02 -5.62
N GLY A 192 -4.26 10.98 -6.00
CA GLY A 192 -5.17 11.07 -7.14
C GLY A 192 -6.35 12.03 -6.94
N ILE A 193 -6.83 12.19 -5.70
CA ILE A 193 -7.93 13.10 -5.37
C ILE A 193 -7.50 14.57 -5.44
N ASP A 194 -6.26 14.88 -5.03
CA ASP A 194 -5.71 16.24 -5.08
C ASP A 194 -5.69 16.79 -6.51
N ASP A 195 -5.24 15.98 -7.47
CA ASP A 195 -5.20 16.34 -8.89
C ASP A 195 -6.61 16.59 -9.47
N MET A 196 -7.61 15.80 -9.08
CA MET A 196 -9.01 16.00 -9.51
C MET A 196 -9.57 17.32 -8.97
N PHE A 197 -9.23 17.67 -7.72
CA PHE A 197 -9.65 18.92 -7.12
C PHE A 197 -9.05 20.13 -7.84
N ILE A 198 -7.75 20.09 -8.17
CA ILE A 198 -7.09 21.13 -8.97
C ILE A 198 -7.83 21.31 -10.30
N MET A 199 -8.12 20.21 -11.00
CA MET A 199 -8.82 20.24 -12.28
C MET A 199 -10.24 20.83 -12.18
N ILE A 200 -11.01 20.47 -11.15
CA ILE A 200 -12.34 21.05 -10.90
C ILE A 200 -12.23 22.54 -10.59
N SER A 201 -11.30 22.93 -9.73
CA SER A 201 -11.13 24.33 -9.34
C SER A 201 -10.79 25.24 -10.53
N SER A 202 -9.97 24.74 -11.47
CA SER A 202 -9.70 25.45 -12.72
C SER A 202 -10.91 25.48 -13.66
N TRP A 203 -11.72 24.42 -13.70
CA TRP A 203 -12.94 24.37 -14.51
C TRP A 203 -13.99 25.39 -14.06
N GLN A 204 -14.20 25.53 -12.75
CA GLN A 204 -15.18 26.47 -12.18
C GLN A 204 -14.86 27.94 -12.47
N ARG A 205 -13.57 28.24 -12.70
CA ARG A 205 -13.10 29.60 -13.07
C ARG A 205 -13.33 29.92 -14.55
N THR A 206 -13.69 28.94 -15.38
CA THR A 206 -14.01 29.17 -16.79
C THR A 206 -15.41 29.75 -16.96
N ASN A 207 -15.62 30.50 -18.04
CA ASN A 207 -16.93 31.08 -18.34
C ASN A 207 -17.90 30.00 -18.81
N ILE A 208 -19.08 29.92 -18.17
CA ILE A 208 -20.08 28.89 -18.44
C ILE A 208 -20.67 28.99 -19.86
N GLN A 209 -20.72 30.19 -20.43
CA GLN A 209 -21.28 30.47 -21.76
C GLN A 209 -20.36 30.02 -22.91
N ASP A 210 -19.09 29.74 -22.63
CA ASP A 210 -18.16 29.26 -23.64
C ASP A 210 -18.45 27.79 -24.01
N PRO A 211 -18.23 27.39 -25.28
CA PRO A 211 -18.43 26.01 -25.69
C PRO A 211 -17.48 25.08 -24.94
N VAL A 212 -17.98 23.91 -24.55
CA VAL A 212 -17.25 22.91 -23.74
C VAL A 212 -15.81 22.62 -24.23
N PRO A 213 -15.53 22.46 -25.55
CA PRO A 213 -14.16 22.25 -26.02
C PRO A 213 -13.21 23.41 -25.69
N LYS A 214 -13.71 24.65 -25.65
CA LYS A 214 -12.92 25.84 -25.29
C LYS A 214 -12.71 25.90 -23.78
N ARG A 215 -13.76 25.68 -22.97
CA ARG A 215 -13.64 25.58 -21.51
C ARG A 215 -12.63 24.51 -21.08
N MET A 216 -12.65 23.33 -21.74
CA MET A 216 -11.69 22.24 -21.48
C MET A 216 -10.25 22.64 -21.85
N ALA A 217 -10.08 23.35 -22.96
CA ALA A 217 -8.77 23.84 -23.41
C ALA A 217 -8.17 24.82 -22.39
N ASP A 218 -8.96 25.78 -21.92
CA ASP A 218 -8.53 26.76 -20.92
C ASP A 218 -8.23 26.11 -19.56
N THR A 219 -9.05 25.14 -19.15
CA THR A 219 -8.83 24.37 -17.92
C THR A 219 -7.51 23.61 -17.97
N TYR A 220 -7.23 22.91 -19.08
CA TYR A 220 -6.02 22.10 -19.23
C TYR A 220 -4.76 22.96 -19.37
N ARG A 221 -4.87 24.13 -20.01
CA ARG A 221 -3.80 25.11 -20.14
C ARG A 221 -3.27 25.59 -18.77
N GLU A 222 -4.06 25.49 -17.71
CA GLU A 222 -3.69 25.91 -16.35
C GLU A 222 -3.51 24.75 -15.38
N ALA A 223 -4.50 23.85 -15.25
CA ALA A 223 -4.45 22.74 -14.29
C ALA A 223 -3.46 21.63 -14.70
N ALA A 224 -3.44 21.24 -15.97
CA ALA A 224 -2.69 20.06 -16.40
C ALA A 224 -1.17 20.26 -16.26
N VAL A 225 -0.68 21.50 -16.38
CA VAL A 225 0.75 21.82 -16.17
C VAL A 225 1.17 21.53 -14.72
N SER A 226 0.39 22.00 -13.74
CA SER A 226 0.68 21.75 -12.32
C SER A 226 0.65 20.27 -11.98
N ILE A 227 -0.37 19.55 -12.46
CA ILE A 227 -0.54 18.10 -12.25
C ILE A 227 0.61 17.31 -12.91
N THR A 228 1.08 17.74 -14.08
CA THR A 228 2.20 17.06 -14.76
C THR A 228 3.51 17.21 -13.98
N ILE A 229 3.75 18.38 -13.39
CA ILE A 229 4.97 18.63 -12.62
C ILE A 229 4.98 17.78 -11.35
N THR A 230 3.87 17.74 -10.61
CA THR A 230 3.77 16.92 -9.40
C THR A 230 3.94 15.43 -9.72
N THR A 231 3.20 14.91 -10.68
CA THR A 231 3.27 13.50 -11.08
C THR A 231 4.65 13.11 -11.61
N LEU A 232 5.28 13.95 -12.44
CA LEU A 232 6.65 13.70 -12.92
C LEU A 232 7.64 13.62 -11.76
N THR A 233 7.52 14.53 -10.79
CA THR A 233 8.42 14.58 -9.63
C THR A 233 8.23 13.35 -8.74
N ASP A 234 6.98 12.96 -8.46
CA ASP A 234 6.67 11.77 -7.67
C ASP A 234 7.17 10.49 -8.36
N VAL A 235 6.92 10.35 -9.65
CA VAL A 235 7.38 9.23 -10.46
C VAL A 235 8.90 9.13 -10.43
N LEU A 236 9.61 10.24 -10.63
CA LEU A 236 11.07 10.27 -10.52
C LEU A 236 11.53 9.87 -9.11
N ALA A 237 10.90 10.36 -8.05
CA ALA A 237 11.25 10.01 -6.68
C ALA A 237 11.08 8.50 -6.42
N PHE A 238 9.98 7.90 -6.87
CA PHE A 238 9.75 6.46 -6.72
C PHE A 238 10.72 5.63 -7.57
N TYR A 239 10.98 6.01 -8.83
CA TYR A 239 11.94 5.27 -9.67
C TYR A 239 13.40 5.43 -9.21
N LEU A 240 13.79 6.57 -8.63
CA LEU A 240 15.09 6.70 -7.97
C LEU A 240 15.16 5.80 -6.73
N SER A 241 14.05 5.68 -5.99
CA SER A 241 13.92 4.79 -4.84
C SER A 241 13.94 3.30 -5.21
N TYR A 242 13.72 2.93 -6.46
CA TYR A 242 13.91 1.56 -6.94
C TYR A 242 15.39 1.11 -6.87
N GLY A 243 16.35 2.05 -6.83
CA GLY A 243 17.77 1.74 -6.67
C GLY A 243 18.13 1.10 -5.31
N ASN A 244 17.20 1.06 -4.35
CA ASN A 244 17.42 0.45 -3.04
C ASN A 244 17.69 -1.06 -3.15
N PRO A 245 18.59 -1.63 -2.32
CA PRO A 245 18.96 -3.04 -2.42
C PRO A 245 17.92 -4.01 -1.82
N PHE A 246 16.88 -3.49 -1.15
CA PHE A 246 15.83 -4.26 -0.49
C PHE A 246 14.69 -4.61 -1.45
N GLY A 247 14.34 -5.90 -1.57
CA GLY A 247 13.31 -6.39 -2.50
C GLY A 247 11.92 -5.80 -2.22
N SER A 248 11.56 -5.61 -0.95
CA SER A 248 10.30 -4.99 -0.53
C SER A 248 10.14 -3.59 -1.06
N VAL A 249 11.16 -2.76 -0.85
CA VAL A 249 11.17 -1.36 -1.27
C VAL A 249 11.16 -1.26 -2.80
N GLN A 250 11.94 -2.10 -3.50
CA GLN A 250 11.92 -2.16 -4.96
C GLN A 250 10.52 -2.45 -5.52
N SER A 251 9.87 -3.48 -4.98
CA SER A 251 8.53 -3.89 -5.42
C SER A 251 7.52 -2.78 -5.14
N PHE A 252 7.54 -2.23 -3.93
CA PHE A 252 6.66 -1.12 -3.54
C PHE A 252 6.84 0.11 -4.45
N CYS A 253 8.07 0.55 -4.66
CA CYS A 253 8.36 1.72 -5.50
C CYS A 253 7.97 1.49 -6.97
N LEU A 254 8.16 0.28 -7.49
CA LEU A 254 7.75 -0.08 -8.85
C LEU A 254 6.21 -0.02 -9.00
N TYR A 255 5.46 -0.62 -8.05
CA TYR A 255 4.01 -0.59 -8.06
C TYR A 255 3.47 0.83 -7.86
N ALA A 256 3.98 1.57 -6.87
CA ALA A 256 3.55 2.93 -6.58
C ALA A 256 3.86 3.89 -7.75
N GLY A 257 5.07 3.85 -8.31
CA GLY A 257 5.46 4.68 -9.45
C GLY A 257 4.61 4.37 -10.69
N THR A 258 4.37 3.09 -10.98
CA THR A 258 3.51 2.67 -12.09
C THR A 258 2.05 3.10 -11.85
N ALA A 259 1.53 2.96 -10.61
CA ALA A 259 0.19 3.38 -10.26
C ALA A 259 -0.01 4.90 -10.44
N ILE A 260 0.95 5.72 -10.01
CA ILE A 260 0.90 7.18 -10.17
C ILE A 260 0.87 7.57 -11.65
N LEU A 261 1.67 6.90 -12.50
CA LEU A 261 1.62 7.11 -13.95
C LEU A 261 0.22 6.81 -14.52
N PHE A 262 -0.38 5.66 -14.16
CA PHE A 262 -1.74 5.33 -14.59
C PHE A 262 -2.78 6.33 -14.05
N CYS A 263 -2.65 6.75 -12.79
CA CYS A 263 -3.50 7.78 -12.20
C CYS A 263 -3.43 9.10 -12.98
N TYR A 264 -2.23 9.54 -13.36
CA TYR A 264 -2.04 10.73 -14.19
C TYR A 264 -2.75 10.59 -15.55
N PHE A 265 -2.53 9.48 -16.26
CA PHE A 265 -3.19 9.25 -17.54
C PHE A 265 -4.71 9.23 -17.39
N TYR A 266 -5.24 8.62 -16.34
CA TYR A 266 -6.69 8.54 -16.10
C TYR A 266 -7.28 9.87 -15.65
N ASN A 267 -6.51 10.71 -14.96
CA ASN A 267 -6.93 12.05 -14.61
C ASN A 267 -7.11 12.91 -15.89
N ILE A 268 -6.12 12.90 -16.78
CA ILE A 268 -6.15 13.68 -18.02
C ILE A 268 -7.13 13.10 -19.07
N THR A 269 -7.39 11.80 -19.07
CA THR A 269 -8.29 11.19 -20.08
C THR A 269 -9.69 10.95 -19.53
N PHE A 270 -9.83 9.98 -18.62
CA PHE A 270 -11.11 9.54 -18.10
C PHE A 270 -11.83 10.63 -17.30
N PHE A 271 -11.14 11.25 -16.34
CA PHE A 271 -11.73 12.32 -15.53
C PHE A 271 -11.99 13.58 -16.37
N GLY A 272 -11.06 13.96 -17.24
CA GLY A 272 -11.26 15.01 -18.24
C GLY A 272 -12.49 14.81 -19.13
N ALA A 273 -12.70 13.58 -19.61
CA ALA A 273 -13.87 13.25 -20.42
C ALA A 273 -15.18 13.31 -19.62
N CYS A 274 -15.16 12.87 -18.36
CA CYS A 274 -16.30 13.01 -17.44
C CYS A 274 -16.64 14.49 -17.22
N LEU A 275 -15.63 15.34 -17.04
CA LEU A 275 -15.80 16.79 -16.90
C LEU A 275 -16.38 17.41 -18.17
N ALA A 276 -15.89 17.03 -19.35
CA ALA A 276 -16.45 17.49 -20.63
C ALA A 276 -17.92 17.05 -20.83
N LEU A 277 -18.27 15.82 -20.44
CA LEU A 277 -19.65 15.35 -20.47
C LEU A 277 -20.52 16.12 -19.47
N ASN A 278 -20.00 16.40 -18.27
CA ASN A 278 -20.68 17.21 -17.28
C ASN A 278 -20.94 18.63 -17.81
N GLY A 279 -19.95 19.29 -18.41
CA GLY A 279 -20.10 20.60 -19.02
C GLY A 279 -21.14 20.63 -20.15
N ARG A 280 -21.23 19.57 -20.98
CA ARG A 280 -22.29 19.47 -22.01
C ARG A 280 -23.69 19.33 -21.41
N ARG A 281 -23.80 18.74 -20.22
CA ARG A 281 -25.06 18.57 -19.49
C ARG A 281 -25.46 19.85 -18.76
N GLU A 282 -24.48 20.53 -18.16
CA GLU A 282 -24.59 21.85 -17.54
C GLU A 282 -25.13 22.87 -18.54
N GLY A 283 -24.51 22.98 -19.73
CA GLY A 283 -25.00 23.87 -20.80
C GLY A 283 -26.38 23.50 -21.38
N ALA A 284 -26.91 22.30 -21.08
CA ALA A 284 -28.26 21.89 -21.45
C ALA A 284 -29.28 22.01 -20.29
N ASN A 285 -28.86 22.56 -19.14
CA ASN A 285 -29.62 22.65 -17.89
C ASN A 285 -30.29 21.34 -17.50
N ARG A 286 -29.55 20.22 -17.57
CA ARG A 286 -30.07 18.90 -17.22
C ARG A 286 -29.61 18.46 -15.83
N HIS A 287 -30.52 17.88 -15.05
CA HIS A 287 -30.21 17.35 -13.72
C HIS A 287 -29.13 16.27 -13.78
N TRP A 288 -28.22 16.23 -12.79
CA TRP A 288 -27.10 15.29 -12.72
C TRP A 288 -27.51 13.80 -12.65
N LEU A 289 -28.60 13.47 -11.94
CA LEU A 289 -29.10 12.09 -11.81
C LEU A 289 -30.18 11.72 -12.84
N THR A 290 -31.18 12.59 -13.06
CA THR A 290 -32.37 12.24 -13.85
C THR A 290 -32.29 12.62 -15.33
N CYS A 291 -31.24 13.32 -15.78
CA CYS A 291 -31.05 13.79 -17.17
C CYS A 291 -32.19 14.66 -17.74
N MET A 292 -33.18 15.03 -16.93
CA MET A 292 -34.30 15.89 -17.31
C MET A 292 -33.89 17.35 -17.29
N LYS A 293 -34.46 18.16 -18.19
CA LYS A 293 -34.26 19.62 -18.17
C LYS A 293 -34.87 20.20 -16.90
N VAL A 294 -34.09 21.01 -16.21
CA VAL A 294 -34.43 21.66 -14.95
C VAL A 294 -34.84 23.10 -15.25
N PRO A 295 -35.95 23.60 -14.68
CA PRO A 295 -36.31 25.01 -14.82
C PRO A 295 -35.26 25.91 -14.17
N GLU A 296 -34.92 27.00 -14.85
CA GLU A 296 -33.92 27.98 -14.44
C GLU A 296 -34.42 28.88 -13.30
N GLU A 297 -35.73 29.08 -13.20
CA GLU A 297 -36.38 29.84 -12.12
C GLU A 297 -37.09 28.90 -11.12
N VAL A 298 -36.94 29.19 -9.83
CA VAL A 298 -37.59 28.45 -8.75
C VAL A 298 -39.10 28.72 -8.77
N PRO A 299 -39.98 27.73 -9.01
CA PRO A 299 -41.42 27.95 -8.89
C PRO A 299 -41.78 28.25 -7.43
N PRO A 300 -42.63 29.27 -7.15
CA PRO A 300 -42.96 29.66 -5.78
C PRO A 300 -43.68 28.53 -5.04
N GLY A 301 -43.18 28.17 -3.84
CA GLY A 301 -43.85 27.25 -2.91
C GLY A 301 -43.31 25.81 -2.80
N ARG A 302 -42.12 25.50 -3.34
CA ARG A 302 -41.48 24.16 -3.19
C ARG A 302 -40.51 24.08 -1.99
N SER A 303 -40.25 22.87 -1.49
CA SER A 303 -39.36 22.61 -0.34
C SER A 303 -37.89 22.93 -0.64
N LYS A 304 -37.12 23.34 0.38
CA LYS A 304 -35.68 23.66 0.24
C LYS A 304 -34.84 22.54 -0.40
N VAL A 305 -35.23 21.28 -0.16
CA VAL A 305 -34.57 20.09 -0.74
C VAL A 305 -34.85 19.97 -2.24
N TYR A 306 -36.05 20.34 -2.68
CA TYR A 306 -36.38 20.41 -4.11
C TYR A 306 -35.61 21.55 -4.80
N THR A 307 -35.45 22.69 -4.13
CA THR A 307 -34.64 23.81 -4.65
C THR A 307 -33.16 23.43 -4.77
N LEU A 308 -32.63 22.66 -3.82
CA LEU A 308 -31.24 22.18 -3.85
C LEU A 308 -30.99 21.09 -4.90
N CYS A 309 -31.95 20.19 -5.13
CA CYS A 309 -31.79 19.10 -6.09
C CYS A 309 -32.25 19.44 -7.52
N CYS A 310 -33.25 20.30 -7.68
CA CYS A 310 -34.00 20.47 -8.94
C CYS A 310 -34.02 21.92 -9.43
N VAL A 311 -32.97 22.69 -9.15
CA VAL A 311 -32.69 24.00 -9.78
C VAL A 311 -31.29 23.90 -10.38
N GLY A 312 -31.08 24.46 -11.57
CA GLY A 312 -29.75 24.55 -12.17
C GLY A 312 -28.78 25.30 -11.26
N GLY A 313 -27.48 25.04 -11.38
CA GLY A 313 -26.47 25.76 -10.60
C GLY A 313 -26.62 27.28 -10.78
N SER A 314 -26.56 28.02 -9.68
CA SER A 314 -26.54 29.48 -9.70
C SER A 314 -25.18 29.95 -10.21
N TYR A 315 -25.17 30.87 -11.16
CA TYR A 315 -23.96 31.47 -11.72
C TYR A 315 -23.99 32.99 -11.58
N ASP A 316 -22.83 33.59 -11.38
CA ASP A 316 -22.74 35.05 -11.27
C ASP A 316 -22.91 35.68 -12.67
N HIS A 317 -23.97 36.47 -12.82
CA HIS A 317 -24.33 37.14 -14.07
C HIS A 317 -23.30 38.18 -14.54
N ASN A 318 -22.42 38.66 -13.65
CA ASN A 318 -21.41 39.67 -13.98
C ASN A 318 -20.10 39.06 -14.51
N THR A 319 -19.72 37.89 -14.01
CA THR A 319 -18.44 37.21 -14.35
C THR A 319 -18.66 35.99 -15.25
N GLY A 320 -19.87 35.43 -15.29
CA GLY A 320 -20.20 34.21 -16.02
C GLY A 320 -19.58 32.94 -15.45
N THR A 321 -19.10 32.99 -14.20
CA THR A 321 -18.51 31.86 -13.47
C THR A 321 -19.54 31.23 -12.52
N GLU A 322 -19.34 29.96 -12.15
CA GLU A 322 -20.19 29.32 -11.13
C GLU A 322 -20.05 30.02 -9.78
N GLU A 323 -21.13 30.12 -8.99
CA GLU A 323 -21.02 30.56 -7.60
C GLU A 323 -20.19 29.54 -6.79
N GLU A 324 -19.23 30.03 -6.01
CA GLU A 324 -18.36 29.16 -5.20
C GLU A 324 -19.19 28.37 -4.18
N HIS A 325 -19.14 27.04 -4.26
CA HIS A 325 -19.74 26.18 -3.24
C HIS A 325 -19.02 26.34 -1.89
N PRO A 326 -19.74 26.29 -0.75
CA PRO A 326 -19.12 26.42 0.59
C PRO A 326 -18.09 25.33 0.89
N MET A 327 -18.17 24.17 0.21
CA MET A 327 -17.14 23.13 0.27
C MET A 327 -15.81 23.56 -0.36
N THR A 328 -15.82 24.34 -1.44
CA THR A 328 -14.60 24.85 -2.09
C THR A 328 -13.85 25.81 -1.15
N LEU A 329 -14.57 26.59 -0.35
CA LEU A 329 -13.99 27.48 0.66
C LEU A 329 -13.41 26.72 1.86
N PHE A 330 -14.10 25.67 2.33
CA PHE A 330 -13.60 24.76 3.37
C PHE A 330 -12.32 24.04 2.92
N PHE A 331 -12.29 23.53 1.69
CA PHE A 331 -11.10 22.86 1.15
C PHE A 331 -9.96 23.81 0.82
N ARG A 332 -10.21 25.06 0.41
CA ARG A 332 -9.14 26.05 0.23
C ARG A 332 -8.37 26.27 1.52
N ASN A 333 -9.09 26.43 2.64
CA ASN A 333 -8.50 26.54 3.97
C ASN A 333 -7.73 25.26 4.37
N CYS A 334 -8.20 24.07 4.01
CA CYS A 334 -7.46 22.81 4.25
C CYS A 334 -6.24 22.62 3.32
N SER A 335 -6.29 23.13 2.09
CA SER A 335 -5.20 23.03 1.11
C SER A 335 -4.06 24.00 1.43
N GLU A 336 -4.37 25.18 2.00
CA GLU A 336 -3.38 26.10 2.55
C GLU A 336 -2.69 25.48 3.78
N PHE A 337 -3.45 24.79 4.65
CA PHE A 337 -2.91 24.04 5.80
C PHE A 337 -1.94 22.90 5.37
N ASN A 338 -2.31 22.10 4.36
CA ASN A 338 -1.41 21.06 3.82
C ASN A 338 -0.18 21.63 3.07
N ARG A 339 -0.21 22.90 2.65
CA ARG A 339 0.91 23.57 1.98
C ARG A 339 1.92 24.09 3.01
N GLU A 340 1.46 24.53 4.18
CA GLU A 340 2.31 24.90 5.31
C GLU A 340 3.02 23.67 5.92
N ASP A 341 2.32 22.56 6.13
CA ASP A 341 2.94 21.30 6.62
C ASP A 341 3.96 20.72 5.63
N ARG A 342 3.77 20.93 4.32
CA ARG A 342 4.73 20.48 3.29
C ARG A 342 6.02 21.33 3.28
N ILE A 343 5.95 22.60 3.68
CA ILE A 343 7.13 23.46 3.78
C ILE A 343 7.95 23.08 5.03
N GLU A 344 7.31 22.77 6.16
CA GLU A 344 8.01 22.33 7.39
C GLU A 344 8.78 21.01 7.21
N LEU A 345 8.32 20.10 6.35
CA LEU A 345 9.05 18.85 6.02
C LEU A 345 10.27 19.07 5.11
N THR A 346 10.41 20.22 4.45
CA THR A 346 11.58 20.55 3.60
C THR A 346 12.63 21.41 4.31
N THR A 347 12.25 22.08 5.41
CA THR A 347 13.18 22.78 6.29
C THR A 347 13.36 21.96 7.56
N GLY A 348 14.37 21.09 7.58
CA GLY A 348 14.71 20.32 8.77
C GLY A 348 14.97 21.24 9.97
N ASP A 349 14.02 21.29 10.90
CA ASP A 349 14.27 21.68 12.29
C ASP A 349 13.89 20.48 13.17
N SER A 350 14.91 19.71 13.52
CA SER A 350 14.83 18.62 14.49
C SER A 350 14.56 19.21 15.87
N ARG A 351 13.30 19.22 16.31
CA ARG A 351 12.98 19.38 17.74
C ARG A 351 12.38 18.09 18.28
N GLU A 352 13.22 17.41 19.05
CA GLU A 352 12.87 16.29 19.92
C GLU A 352 11.69 16.63 20.83
N LEU A 353 10.72 15.72 20.94
CA LEU A 353 9.75 15.69 22.03
C LEU A 353 9.56 14.24 22.52
N PRO A 354 9.34 14.03 23.83
CA PRO A 354 9.91 12.89 24.56
C PRO A 354 9.01 11.65 24.62
N MET A 355 9.71 10.52 24.67
CA MET A 355 9.19 9.17 24.93
C MET A 355 8.61 9.10 26.35
N SER A 356 7.33 8.75 26.48
CA SER A 356 6.73 8.36 27.75
C SER A 356 6.47 6.86 27.77
N THR A 357 6.90 6.30 28.89
CA THR A 357 6.96 4.89 29.32
C THR A 357 5.61 4.19 29.37
N VAL A 358 5.50 2.99 28.80
CA VAL A 358 4.42 2.03 29.10
C VAL A 358 5.05 0.64 29.30
N GLY A 359 4.70 -0.01 30.42
CA GLY A 359 5.37 -1.18 30.98
C GLY A 359 5.09 -2.53 30.30
N LEU A 360 5.99 -3.46 30.61
CA LEU A 360 6.06 -4.87 30.21
C LEU A 360 4.97 -5.76 30.84
N PRO A 361 4.75 -6.95 30.26
CA PRO A 361 4.93 -8.18 31.03
C PRO A 361 5.93 -9.16 30.38
N SER A 362 6.73 -9.81 31.22
CA SER A 362 7.80 -10.77 30.87
C SER A 362 7.23 -12.14 30.44
N SER A 363 7.92 -12.83 29.54
CA SER A 363 7.57 -14.18 29.06
C SER A 363 8.85 -14.92 28.72
N VAL A 364 9.13 -15.98 29.47
CA VAL A 364 10.37 -16.77 29.41
C VAL A 364 10.22 -17.91 28.40
N TYR A 365 11.21 -18.04 27.52
CA TYR A 365 11.33 -19.08 26.50
C TYR A 365 12.23 -20.22 27.01
N ILE A 366 11.86 -21.47 26.72
CA ILE A 366 12.74 -22.64 26.87
C ILE A 366 12.76 -23.33 25.50
N LEU A 367 13.97 -23.43 24.92
CA LEU A 367 14.28 -24.11 23.66
C LEU A 367 14.06 -25.63 23.73
#